data_AF-A0A8B5XG63-F1
#
_entry.id   AF-A0A8B5XG63-F1
#
_cell.length_a   1.000
_cell.length_b   1.000
_cell.length_c   1.000
_cell.angle_alpha   90.00
_cell.angle_beta   90.00
_cell.angle_gamma   90.00
#
_symmetry.space_group_name_H-M   'P 1'
#
loop_
_entity.id
_entity.type
_entity.pdbx_description
1 polymer ?
#
loop_
_entity_poly.entity_id
_entity_poly.type
_entity_poly.pdbx_seq_one_letter_code
_entity_poly.pdbx_strand_id
1 'polypeptide(L)'
;MSNRTRIDAKIIVGFQDGEHRILEDGCIVLEGNEIIHVGKDFDGTVDKTIDATNRVITPGFINTHTHLAESSLDKSFVEDRGHRQFSMTGLVEMLPARSMAMDREGAEACVDYSMGELIRTGTTTVMELGGIGDYVADAAEKSGLRTYIADMYKSGRWLTRDGKKVEYDWNIEAGEEGFKKAVDFIERVDGRANGRIKGFLSPAQVDTCTEELLRKSREASDSMQVPLALHVSQSVFEFDEMTKRHGMTPIEWLESID
;
A
#
# COMPACT_ATOMS: atom_id res chain seq x y z
N MET A 1 -7.87 30.09 -20.17
CA MET A 1 -7.01 30.97 -19.34
C MET A 1 -6.15 30.04 -18.51
N SER A 2 -4.83 30.21 -18.49
CA SER A 2 -3.98 29.46 -17.55
C SER A 2 -4.46 29.77 -16.14
N ASN A 3 -4.57 28.77 -15.26
CA ASN A 3 -4.91 28.98 -13.85
C ASN A 3 -3.66 28.68 -13.02
N ARG A 4 -2.83 29.69 -12.83
CA ARG A 4 -1.55 29.61 -12.15
C ARG A 4 -1.67 29.96 -10.68
N THR A 5 -1.22 29.05 -9.84
CA THR A 5 -1.16 29.25 -8.39
C THR A 5 0.29 29.34 -7.94
N ARG A 6 0.66 30.45 -7.31
CA ARG A 6 1.94 30.63 -6.62
C ARG A 6 1.79 30.28 -5.14
N ILE A 7 2.76 29.57 -4.59
CA ILE A 7 2.84 29.26 -3.15
C ILE A 7 4.20 29.78 -2.65
N ASP A 8 4.17 30.77 -1.78
CA ASP A 8 5.37 31.33 -1.14
C ASP A 8 5.64 30.60 0.17
N ALA A 9 6.89 30.22 0.46
CA ALA A 9 7.21 29.48 1.67
C ALA A 9 8.58 29.84 2.27
N LYS A 10 8.71 29.64 3.59
CA LYS A 10 9.98 29.86 4.29
C LYS A 10 11.01 28.83 3.89
N ILE A 11 10.59 27.57 3.79
CA ILE A 11 11.44 26.45 3.41
C ILE A 11 10.68 25.60 2.40
N ILE A 12 11.32 25.32 1.27
CA ILE A 12 10.88 24.35 0.27
C ILE A 12 11.92 23.24 0.22
N VAL A 13 11.49 22.01 0.49
CA VAL A 13 12.30 20.80 0.30
C VAL A 13 12.08 20.29 -1.12
N GLY A 14 13.16 20.12 -1.87
CA GLY A 14 13.14 19.59 -3.23
C GLY A 14 14.10 18.43 -3.40
N PHE A 15 14.09 17.84 -4.60
CA PHE A 15 15.06 16.84 -5.03
C PHE A 15 15.54 17.21 -6.43
N GLN A 16 16.85 17.34 -6.61
CA GLN A 16 17.46 17.74 -7.87
C GLN A 16 18.86 17.15 -7.97
N ASP A 17 19.24 16.63 -9.14
CA ASP A 17 20.58 16.09 -9.41
C ASP A 17 21.00 14.96 -8.44
N GLY A 18 20.05 14.13 -8.03
CA GLY A 18 20.31 12.97 -7.17
C GLY A 18 20.39 13.28 -5.66
N GLU A 19 20.15 14.52 -5.25
CA GLU A 19 20.21 14.91 -3.83
C GLU A 19 19.03 15.80 -3.39
N HIS A 20 18.77 15.77 -2.08
CA HIS A 20 17.80 16.68 -1.46
C HIS A 20 18.34 18.11 -1.43
N ARG A 21 17.45 19.06 -1.75
CA ARG A 21 17.75 20.49 -1.74
C ARG A 21 16.84 21.21 -0.76
N ILE A 22 17.37 22.25 -0.13
CA ILE A 22 16.61 23.17 0.72
C ILE A 22 16.67 24.54 0.06
N LEU A 23 15.52 25.08 -0.29
CA LEU A 23 15.35 26.46 -0.74
C LEU A 23 14.68 27.26 0.36
N GLU A 24 15.41 28.20 0.95
CA GLU A 24 14.84 29.16 1.89
C GLU A 24 14.18 30.32 1.14
N ASP A 25 13.12 30.91 1.68
CA ASP A 25 12.46 32.12 1.16
C ASP A 25 12.25 32.07 -0.36
N GLY A 26 11.44 31.10 -0.81
CA GLY A 26 11.20 30.84 -2.23
C GLY A 26 9.72 30.62 -2.54
N CYS A 27 9.44 30.33 -3.80
CA CYS A 27 8.11 30.09 -4.32
C CYS A 27 8.04 28.83 -5.20
N ILE A 28 6.84 28.24 -5.23
CA ILE A 28 6.43 27.19 -6.16
C ILE A 28 5.33 27.77 -7.04
N VAL A 29 5.36 27.51 -8.34
CA VAL A 29 4.28 27.88 -9.25
C VAL A 29 3.70 26.63 -9.90
N LEU A 30 2.39 26.49 -9.76
CA LEU A 30 1.59 25.42 -10.32
C LEU A 30 0.78 25.95 -11.51
N GLU A 31 0.68 25.20 -12.59
CA GLU A 31 -0.29 25.40 -13.67
C GLU A 31 -1.13 24.14 -13.80
N GLY A 32 -2.41 24.21 -13.44
CA GLY A 32 -3.25 23.01 -13.32
C GLY A 32 -2.71 22.06 -12.23
N ASN A 33 -2.25 20.88 -12.63
CA ASN A 33 -1.69 19.84 -11.76
C ASN A 33 -0.15 19.68 -11.91
N GLU A 34 0.51 20.58 -12.62
CA GLU A 34 1.95 20.53 -12.87
C GLU A 34 2.70 21.64 -12.13
N ILE A 35 3.88 21.30 -11.61
CA ILE A 35 4.83 22.28 -11.08
C ILE A 35 5.63 22.83 -12.26
N ILE A 36 5.47 24.11 -12.56
CA ILE A 36 6.17 24.79 -13.66
C ILE A 36 7.39 25.58 -13.19
N HIS A 37 7.50 25.87 -11.90
CA HIS A 37 8.63 26.60 -11.33
C HIS A 37 8.83 26.29 -9.84
N VAL A 38 10.09 26.19 -9.42
CA VAL A 38 10.53 26.24 -8.02
C VAL A 38 11.79 27.11 -7.97
N GLY A 39 11.76 28.18 -7.18
CA GLY A 39 12.87 29.13 -7.18
C GLY A 39 12.62 30.33 -6.26
N LYS A 40 13.56 31.28 -6.27
CA LYS A 40 13.46 32.50 -5.45
C LYS A 40 12.33 33.42 -5.90
N ASP A 41 12.23 33.64 -7.21
CA ASP A 41 11.29 34.57 -7.83
C ASP A 41 10.71 34.00 -9.11
N PHE A 42 9.51 34.45 -9.46
CA PHE A 42 8.82 34.12 -10.70
C PHE A 42 8.20 35.39 -11.30
N ASP A 43 8.68 35.79 -12.48
CA ASP A 43 8.28 37.03 -13.18
C ASP A 43 7.02 36.85 -14.05
N GLY A 44 6.44 35.65 -14.09
CA GLY A 44 5.24 35.37 -14.86
C GLY A 44 3.95 35.80 -14.17
N THR A 45 2.86 35.87 -14.94
CA THR A 45 1.52 36.14 -14.38
C THR A 45 1.06 34.97 -13.51
N VAL A 46 0.47 35.30 -12.37
CA VAL A 46 -0.14 34.36 -11.41
C VAL A 46 -1.57 34.80 -11.14
N ASP A 47 -2.49 33.84 -11.05
CA ASP A 47 -3.92 34.10 -10.82
C ASP A 47 -4.27 34.06 -9.33
N LYS A 48 -3.51 33.27 -8.56
CA LYS A 48 -3.69 33.08 -7.13
C LYS A 48 -2.33 32.96 -6.42
N THR A 49 -2.23 33.56 -5.24
CA THR A 49 -1.08 33.38 -4.34
C THR A 49 -1.54 32.77 -3.02
N ILE A 50 -0.77 31.79 -2.54
CA ILE A 50 -0.92 31.16 -1.21
C ILE A 50 0.30 31.55 -0.38
N ASP A 51 0.07 32.23 0.74
CA ASP A 51 1.12 32.57 1.71
C ASP A 51 1.32 31.41 2.70
N ALA A 52 2.42 30.69 2.53
CA ALA A 52 2.91 29.65 3.42
C ALA A 52 4.29 30.01 4.00
N THR A 53 4.59 31.32 4.13
CA THR A 53 5.88 31.83 4.64
C THR A 53 6.14 31.54 6.12
N ASN A 54 5.20 30.90 6.81
CA ASN A 54 5.37 30.34 8.16
C ASN A 54 5.29 28.80 8.19
N ARG A 55 5.52 28.14 7.05
CA ARG A 55 5.48 26.69 6.87
C ARG A 55 6.72 26.17 6.15
N VAL A 56 6.86 24.86 6.21
CA VAL A 56 7.73 24.07 5.33
C VAL A 56 6.86 23.42 4.28
N ILE A 57 7.26 23.49 3.01
CA ILE A 57 6.67 22.72 1.93
C ILE A 57 7.59 21.56 1.60
N THR A 58 7.02 20.36 1.51
CA THR A 58 7.71 19.14 1.09
C THR A 58 6.95 18.49 -0.06
N PRO A 59 7.57 17.57 -0.82
CA PRO A 59 6.81 16.58 -1.54
C PRO A 59 5.88 15.84 -0.57
N GLY A 60 4.69 15.47 -1.05
CA GLY A 60 3.78 14.67 -0.24
C GLY A 60 4.39 13.30 0.07
N PHE A 61 4.08 12.75 1.24
CA PHE A 61 4.61 11.44 1.63
C PHE A 61 3.99 10.32 0.79
N ILE A 62 4.80 9.28 0.57
CA ILE A 62 4.41 8.06 -0.12
C ILE A 62 4.42 6.95 0.92
N ASN A 63 3.25 6.41 1.24
CA ASN A 63 3.13 5.22 2.08
C ASN A 63 3.14 3.98 1.20
N THR A 64 4.22 3.20 1.28
CA THR A 64 4.46 2.06 0.38
C THR A 64 3.78 0.76 0.82
N HIS A 65 3.07 0.76 1.95
CA HIS A 65 2.36 -0.42 2.43
C HIS A 65 1.25 -0.05 3.45
N THR A 66 0.00 -0.34 3.12
CA THR A 66 -1.13 -0.20 4.04
C THR A 66 -2.12 -1.36 3.95
N HIS A 67 -2.96 -1.45 4.99
CA HIS A 67 -4.20 -2.23 5.02
C HIS A 67 -5.33 -1.30 5.48
N LEU A 68 -5.81 -0.39 4.63
CA LEU A 68 -6.79 0.66 4.96
C LEU A 68 -8.11 0.09 5.47
N ALA A 69 -8.55 -1.05 4.94
CA ALA A 69 -9.75 -1.74 5.40
C ALA A 69 -9.60 -2.34 6.80
N GLU A 70 -8.39 -2.34 7.37
CA GLU A 70 -8.07 -3.05 8.60
C GLU A 70 -7.43 -2.19 9.71
N SER A 71 -6.50 -1.32 9.30
CA SER A 71 -5.53 -0.66 10.19
C SER A 71 -6.17 0.16 11.31
N SER A 72 -7.33 0.77 11.07
CA SER A 72 -8.02 1.58 12.09
C SER A 72 -8.42 0.80 13.34
N LEU A 73 -8.69 -0.50 13.18
CA LEU A 73 -9.11 -1.36 14.29
C LEU A 73 -7.95 -2.11 14.93
N ASP A 74 -6.82 -2.25 14.24
CA ASP A 74 -5.63 -2.85 14.82
C ASP A 74 -5.01 -1.96 15.89
N LYS A 75 -5.13 -0.64 15.70
CA LYS A 75 -4.73 0.37 16.68
C LYS A 75 -5.43 0.09 18.01
N SER A 76 -4.64 -0.13 19.05
CA SER A 76 -5.11 -0.46 20.40
C SER A 76 -5.78 -1.82 20.60
N PHE A 77 -5.93 -2.63 19.55
CA PHE A 77 -6.43 -4.01 19.68
C PHE A 77 -5.29 -5.02 19.80
N VAL A 78 -4.27 -4.89 18.95
CA VAL A 78 -3.08 -5.76 18.91
C VAL A 78 -1.87 -5.02 19.51
N GLU A 79 -2.00 -4.56 20.74
CA GLU A 79 -0.91 -3.92 21.49
C GLU A 79 -0.44 -4.85 22.62
N ASP A 80 0.88 -5.00 22.76
CA ASP A 80 1.55 -5.74 23.84
C ASP A 80 1.02 -7.17 24.09
N ARG A 81 0.50 -7.81 23.04
CA ARG A 81 -0.02 -9.18 23.08
C ARG A 81 0.65 -10.04 22.03
N GLY A 82 0.74 -11.32 22.34
CA GLY A 82 1.27 -12.35 21.45
C GLY A 82 1.60 -13.61 22.24
N HIS A 83 1.52 -14.75 21.59
CA HIS A 83 1.87 -16.03 22.20
C HIS A 83 3.35 -16.34 21.99
N ARG A 84 4.02 -16.82 23.05
CA ARG A 84 5.45 -17.21 22.97
C ARG A 84 5.69 -18.30 21.93
N GLN A 85 4.68 -19.14 21.70
CA GLN A 85 4.68 -20.21 20.71
C GLN A 85 4.77 -19.67 19.27
N PHE A 86 4.41 -18.40 19.05
CA PHE A 86 4.51 -17.72 17.77
C PHE A 86 5.49 -16.54 17.85
N SER A 87 6.51 -16.62 18.72
CA SER A 87 7.52 -15.57 18.86
C SER A 87 6.93 -14.19 19.19
N MET A 88 5.88 -14.18 20.02
CA MET A 88 5.14 -12.99 20.44
C MET A 88 4.39 -12.25 19.32
N THR A 89 4.21 -12.87 18.15
CA THR A 89 3.39 -12.28 17.09
C THR A 89 1.89 -12.51 17.31
N GLY A 90 1.07 -11.54 16.91
CA GLY A 90 -0.39 -11.66 16.87
C GLY A 90 -0.92 -12.24 15.55
N LEU A 91 -0.06 -12.47 14.54
CA LEU A 91 -0.45 -12.78 13.16
C LEU A 91 -1.29 -14.07 13.02
N VAL A 92 -1.01 -15.10 13.82
CA VAL A 92 -1.61 -16.44 13.64
C VAL A 92 -2.98 -16.54 14.31
N GLU A 93 -3.17 -15.84 15.43
CA GLU A 93 -4.38 -15.95 16.26
C GLU A 93 -5.29 -14.73 16.12
N MET A 94 -4.70 -13.53 16.15
CA MET A 94 -5.48 -12.29 16.21
C MET A 94 -5.94 -11.85 14.83
N LEU A 95 -5.08 -11.92 13.80
CA LEU A 95 -5.51 -11.51 12.45
C LEU A 95 -6.68 -12.37 11.95
N PRO A 96 -6.65 -13.72 11.96
CA PRO A 96 -7.80 -14.49 11.49
C PRO A 96 -9.06 -14.24 12.32
N ALA A 97 -8.94 -14.14 13.65
CA ALA A 97 -10.08 -13.84 14.51
C ALA A 97 -10.70 -12.47 14.21
N ARG A 98 -9.86 -11.45 14.03
CA ARG A 98 -10.24 -10.10 13.63
C ARG A 98 -10.92 -10.09 12.27
N SER A 99 -10.31 -10.70 11.25
CA SER A 99 -10.88 -10.76 9.90
C SER A 99 -12.23 -11.47 9.87
N MET A 100 -12.42 -12.52 10.70
CA MET A 100 -13.72 -13.20 10.83
C MET A 100 -14.79 -12.37 11.57
N ALA A 101 -14.36 -11.48 12.46
CA ALA A 101 -15.27 -10.59 13.18
C ALA A 101 -15.63 -9.32 12.38
N MET A 102 -14.92 -9.04 11.29
CA MET A 102 -15.15 -7.88 10.43
C MET A 102 -16.27 -8.14 9.44
N ASP A 103 -17.28 -7.26 9.42
CA ASP A 103 -18.22 -7.21 8.32
C ASP A 103 -17.81 -6.15 7.29
N ARG A 104 -18.59 -6.08 6.19
CA ARG A 104 -18.30 -5.18 5.09
C ARG A 104 -18.42 -3.71 5.50
N GLU A 105 -19.42 -3.37 6.30
CA GLU A 105 -19.65 -1.99 6.76
C GLU A 105 -18.48 -1.50 7.63
N GLY A 106 -17.97 -2.35 8.53
CA GLY A 106 -16.80 -2.06 9.34
C GLY A 106 -15.54 -1.84 8.49
N ALA A 107 -15.33 -2.66 7.45
CA ALA A 107 -14.20 -2.51 6.54
C ALA A 107 -14.27 -1.18 5.75
N GLU A 108 -15.45 -0.81 5.25
CA GLU A 108 -15.68 0.45 4.53
C GLU A 108 -15.45 1.67 5.44
N ALA A 109 -15.92 1.61 6.69
CA ALA A 109 -15.66 2.64 7.69
C ALA A 109 -14.16 2.80 8.00
N CYS A 110 -13.39 1.71 8.03
CA CYS A 110 -11.94 1.75 8.20
C CYS A 110 -11.24 2.44 7.02
N VAL A 111 -11.67 2.16 5.79
CA VAL A 111 -11.14 2.83 4.60
C VAL A 111 -11.37 4.33 4.69
N ASP A 112 -12.59 4.77 4.97
CA ASP A 112 -12.93 6.19 5.04
C ASP A 112 -12.14 6.93 6.14
N TYR A 113 -12.01 6.30 7.31
CA TYR A 113 -11.17 6.82 8.39
C TYR A 113 -9.71 6.95 7.94
N SER A 114 -9.15 5.89 7.37
CA SER A 114 -7.74 5.82 7.00
C SER A 114 -7.40 6.84 5.91
N MET A 115 -8.28 7.04 4.92
CA MET A 115 -8.11 8.08 3.89
C MET A 115 -8.01 9.47 4.50
N GLY A 116 -8.89 9.79 5.46
CA GLY A 116 -8.85 11.07 6.18
C GLY A 116 -7.57 11.25 6.98
N GLU A 117 -7.12 10.23 7.69
CA GLU A 117 -5.89 10.27 8.49
C GLU A 117 -4.64 10.45 7.62
N LEU A 118 -4.53 9.72 6.51
CA LEU A 118 -3.41 9.82 5.58
C LEU A 118 -3.27 11.23 5.00
N ILE A 119 -4.38 11.83 4.55
CA ILE A 119 -4.37 13.21 4.03
C ILE A 119 -3.97 14.19 5.13
N ARG A 120 -4.50 14.02 6.35
CA ARG A 120 -4.21 14.90 7.49
C ARG A 120 -2.76 14.85 7.96
N THR A 121 -2.04 13.77 7.63
CA THR A 121 -0.64 13.55 7.98
C THR A 121 0.32 13.81 6.82
N GLY A 122 -0.17 14.33 5.68
CA GLY A 122 0.65 14.72 4.53
C GLY A 122 0.97 13.59 3.56
N THR A 123 0.33 12.42 3.70
CA THR A 123 0.42 11.35 2.71
C THR A 123 -0.41 11.71 1.49
N THR A 124 0.20 11.58 0.31
CA THR A 124 -0.45 11.88 -0.98
C THR A 124 -0.50 10.69 -1.91
N THR A 125 0.30 9.66 -1.65
CA THR A 125 0.31 8.39 -2.39
C THR A 125 0.33 7.22 -1.42
N VAL A 126 -0.51 6.22 -1.65
CA VAL A 126 -0.57 5.01 -0.83
C VAL A 126 -0.61 3.74 -1.68
N MET A 127 0.09 2.70 -1.23
CA MET A 127 -0.06 1.33 -1.74
C MET A 127 -0.92 0.53 -0.78
N GLU A 128 -2.16 0.25 -1.17
CA GLU A 128 -3.15 -0.44 -0.38
C GLU A 128 -3.25 -1.91 -0.75
N LEU A 129 -3.11 -2.78 0.25
CA LEU A 129 -3.31 -4.21 0.16
C LEU A 129 -4.60 -4.56 0.92
N GLY A 130 -5.57 -5.20 0.28
CA GLY A 130 -6.84 -5.51 0.93
C GLY A 130 -7.69 -6.52 0.17
N GLY A 131 -9.00 -6.40 0.26
CA GLY A 131 -9.95 -7.27 -0.47
C GLY A 131 -11.26 -6.59 -0.83
N ILE A 132 -11.30 -5.25 -0.79
CA ILE A 132 -12.47 -4.43 -1.08
C ILE A 132 -12.13 -3.32 -2.09
N GLY A 133 -11.26 -3.64 -3.05
CA GLY A 133 -10.60 -2.69 -3.95
C GLY A 133 -11.53 -1.71 -4.66
N ASP A 134 -12.72 -2.14 -5.11
CA ASP A 134 -13.67 -1.25 -5.77
C ASP A 134 -14.10 -0.08 -4.85
N TYR A 135 -14.34 -0.35 -3.56
CA TYR A 135 -14.68 0.70 -2.60
C TYR A 135 -13.49 1.61 -2.30
N VAL A 136 -12.29 1.03 -2.17
CA VAL A 136 -11.06 1.82 -1.99
C VAL A 136 -10.83 2.76 -3.17
N ALA A 137 -11.07 2.30 -4.41
CA ALA A 137 -10.95 3.12 -5.60
C ALA A 137 -11.95 4.30 -5.58
N ASP A 138 -13.21 4.04 -5.22
CA ASP A 138 -14.23 5.08 -5.12
C ASP A 138 -13.90 6.11 -4.00
N ALA A 139 -13.43 5.63 -2.85
CA ALA A 139 -12.99 6.48 -1.74
C ALA A 139 -11.74 7.31 -2.11
N ALA A 140 -10.79 6.73 -2.85
CA ALA A 140 -9.60 7.41 -3.36
C ALA A 140 -9.96 8.49 -4.40
N GLU A 141 -10.93 8.21 -5.27
CA GLU A 141 -11.41 9.16 -6.26
C GLU A 141 -12.05 10.37 -5.58
N LYS A 142 -12.93 10.11 -4.59
CA LYS A 142 -13.61 11.14 -3.79
C LYS A 142 -12.66 11.97 -2.94
N SER A 143 -11.65 11.35 -2.33
CA SER A 143 -10.71 12.03 -1.42
C SER A 143 -9.58 12.78 -2.14
N GLY A 144 -9.28 12.39 -3.38
CA GLY A 144 -8.19 12.97 -4.18
C GLY A 144 -6.83 12.33 -3.97
N LEU A 145 -6.73 11.29 -3.12
CA LEU A 145 -5.49 10.52 -2.90
C LEU A 145 -5.03 9.82 -4.19
N ARG A 146 -3.71 9.65 -4.34
CA ARG A 146 -3.14 8.72 -5.32
C ARG A 146 -3.02 7.34 -4.69
N THR A 147 -3.48 6.31 -5.38
CA THR A 147 -3.50 4.95 -4.84
C THR A 147 -2.97 3.94 -5.85
N TYR A 148 -2.22 2.98 -5.33
CA TYR A 148 -2.03 1.67 -5.93
C TYR A 148 -2.83 0.70 -5.08
N ILE A 149 -3.73 -0.09 -5.67
CA ILE A 149 -4.65 -0.97 -4.94
C ILE A 149 -4.45 -2.41 -5.41
N ALA A 150 -4.33 -3.33 -4.46
CA ALA A 150 -4.32 -4.76 -4.72
C ALA A 150 -5.40 -5.45 -3.89
N ASP A 151 -6.27 -6.20 -4.56
CA ASP A 151 -7.03 -7.25 -3.89
C ASP A 151 -6.09 -8.45 -3.72
N MET A 152 -5.79 -8.78 -2.47
CA MET A 152 -4.86 -9.84 -2.10
C MET A 152 -5.45 -11.22 -2.35
N TYR A 153 -4.59 -12.16 -2.75
CA TYR A 153 -4.95 -13.55 -2.99
C TYR A 153 -3.87 -14.50 -2.45
N LYS A 154 -4.26 -15.73 -2.13
CA LYS A 154 -3.36 -16.74 -1.56
C LYS A 154 -3.91 -18.15 -1.69
N SER A 155 -3.02 -19.13 -1.78
CA SER A 155 -3.37 -20.56 -1.86
C SER A 155 -3.60 -21.20 -0.50
N GLY A 156 -3.31 -20.52 0.60
CA GLY A 156 -3.48 -21.05 1.94
C GLY A 156 -3.75 -19.97 2.99
N ARG A 157 -4.19 -20.39 4.16
CA ARG A 157 -4.31 -19.52 5.33
C ARG A 157 -3.66 -20.14 6.54
N TRP A 158 -3.09 -19.31 7.40
CA TRP A 158 -2.66 -19.72 8.72
C TRP A 158 -3.86 -20.10 9.57
N LEU A 159 -3.67 -21.12 10.41
CA LEU A 159 -4.54 -21.38 11.55
C LEU A 159 -3.73 -21.99 12.68
N THR A 160 -4.33 -22.03 13.86
CA THR A 160 -3.85 -22.88 14.95
C THR A 160 -5.04 -23.57 15.61
N ARG A 161 -4.97 -24.89 15.77
CA ARG A 161 -6.05 -25.68 16.40
C ARG A 161 -5.92 -25.74 17.91
N ASP A 162 -4.68 -25.65 18.41
CA ASP A 162 -4.34 -25.85 19.81
C ASP A 162 -3.62 -24.65 20.45
N GLY A 163 -3.41 -23.56 19.69
CA GLY A 163 -2.70 -22.36 20.13
C GLY A 163 -1.19 -22.55 20.30
N LYS A 164 -0.62 -23.65 19.78
CA LYS A 164 0.80 -24.00 19.97
C LYS A 164 1.59 -24.12 18.69
N LYS A 165 0.93 -24.39 17.57
CA LYS A 165 1.58 -24.56 16.28
C LYS A 165 0.81 -23.84 15.17
N VAL A 166 1.57 -23.26 14.24
CA VAL A 166 1.05 -22.73 12.98
C VAL A 166 0.80 -23.90 12.04
N GLU A 167 -0.43 -24.01 11.55
CA GLU A 167 -0.84 -24.91 10.48
C GLU A 167 -1.27 -24.10 9.27
N TYR A 168 -1.27 -24.75 8.11
CA TYR A 168 -1.67 -24.16 6.84
C TYR A 168 -2.84 -24.95 6.29
N ASP A 169 -3.94 -24.24 6.07
CA ASP A 169 -5.12 -24.78 5.40
C ASP A 169 -5.09 -24.34 3.93
N TRP A 170 -4.73 -25.28 3.06
CA TRP A 170 -4.49 -25.05 1.65
C TRP A 170 -5.76 -25.20 0.83
N ASN A 171 -6.02 -24.21 0.00
CA ASN A 171 -7.03 -24.22 -1.04
C ASN A 171 -6.44 -23.57 -2.31
N ILE A 172 -5.88 -24.42 -3.17
CA ILE A 172 -5.19 -23.97 -4.39
C ILE A 172 -6.19 -23.32 -5.35
N GLU A 173 -7.39 -23.88 -5.48
CA GLU A 173 -8.46 -23.35 -6.35
C GLU A 173 -8.87 -21.94 -5.92
N ALA A 174 -9.00 -21.68 -4.62
CA ALA A 174 -9.31 -20.35 -4.11
C ALA A 174 -8.18 -19.34 -4.39
N GLY A 175 -6.92 -19.77 -4.36
CA GLY A 175 -5.78 -18.93 -4.75
C GLY A 175 -5.84 -18.53 -6.23
N GLU A 176 -6.15 -19.48 -7.12
CA GLU A 176 -6.32 -19.24 -8.56
C GLU A 176 -7.54 -18.36 -8.86
N GLU A 177 -8.65 -18.55 -8.16
CA GLU A 177 -9.83 -17.69 -8.29
C GLU A 177 -9.53 -16.26 -7.80
N GLY A 178 -8.83 -16.11 -6.68
CA GLY A 178 -8.41 -14.82 -6.15
C GLY A 178 -7.47 -14.08 -7.10
N PHE A 179 -6.50 -14.79 -7.69
CA PHE A 179 -5.61 -14.22 -8.70
C PHE A 179 -6.37 -13.68 -9.91
N LYS A 180 -7.32 -14.45 -10.46
CA LYS A 180 -8.16 -13.99 -11.58
C LYS A 180 -8.94 -12.74 -11.23
N LYS A 181 -9.58 -12.72 -10.04
CA LYS A 181 -10.32 -11.55 -9.56
C LYS A 181 -9.42 -10.32 -9.41
N ALA A 182 -8.19 -10.51 -8.94
CA ALA A 182 -7.22 -9.42 -8.81
C ALA A 182 -6.80 -8.87 -10.17
N VAL A 183 -6.52 -9.73 -11.16
CA VAL A 183 -6.24 -9.31 -12.54
C VAL A 183 -7.43 -8.54 -13.13
N ASP A 184 -8.64 -9.12 -13.06
CA ASP A 184 -9.87 -8.48 -13.54
C ASP A 184 -10.13 -7.13 -12.86
N PHE A 185 -9.79 -7.00 -11.57
CA PHE A 185 -9.88 -5.74 -10.83
C PHE A 185 -8.91 -4.69 -11.40
N ILE A 186 -7.63 -5.05 -11.55
CA ILE A 186 -6.60 -4.15 -12.08
C ILE A 186 -6.99 -3.62 -13.46
N GLU A 187 -7.46 -4.48 -14.36
CA GLU A 187 -7.91 -4.08 -15.70
C GLU A 187 -9.06 -3.07 -15.68
N ARG A 188 -9.96 -3.15 -14.67
CA ARG A 188 -11.07 -2.20 -14.52
C ARG A 188 -10.65 -0.87 -13.91
N VAL A 189 -9.69 -0.87 -12.99
CA VAL A 189 -9.36 0.34 -12.21
C VAL A 189 -8.17 1.11 -12.74
N ASP A 190 -7.27 0.48 -13.50
CA ASP A 190 -6.05 1.13 -13.94
C ASP A 190 -6.36 2.35 -14.81
N GLY A 191 -5.75 3.49 -14.46
CA GLY A 191 -5.97 4.75 -15.14
C GLY A 191 -7.15 5.58 -14.62
N ARG A 192 -7.96 5.09 -13.66
CA ARG A 192 -9.05 5.86 -13.05
C ARG A 192 -8.55 7.17 -12.44
N ALA A 193 -9.46 8.15 -12.39
CA ALA A 193 -9.21 9.47 -11.79
C ALA A 193 -7.97 10.19 -12.36
N ASN A 194 -7.84 10.21 -13.69
CA ASN A 194 -6.70 10.76 -14.44
C ASN A 194 -5.36 10.09 -14.06
N GLY A 195 -5.37 8.75 -13.93
CA GLY A 195 -4.18 7.97 -13.60
C GLY A 195 -3.70 8.09 -12.15
N ARG A 196 -4.52 8.64 -11.24
CA ARG A 196 -4.22 8.63 -9.79
C ARG A 196 -4.48 7.29 -9.13
N ILE A 197 -5.41 6.51 -9.68
CA ILE A 197 -5.77 5.19 -9.16
C ILE A 197 -5.22 4.15 -10.13
N LYS A 198 -4.43 3.23 -9.59
CA LYS A 198 -3.80 2.14 -10.31
C LYS A 198 -3.96 0.83 -9.57
N GLY A 199 -3.95 -0.27 -10.30
CA GLY A 199 -3.89 -1.60 -9.72
C GLY A 199 -2.46 -2.12 -9.57
N PHE A 200 -2.24 -3.07 -8.68
CA PHE A 200 -1.01 -3.88 -8.62
C PHE A 200 -1.33 -5.29 -8.13
N LEU A 201 -0.41 -6.24 -8.33
CA LEU A 201 -0.59 -7.62 -7.89
C LEU A 201 -0.01 -7.83 -6.50
N SER A 202 -0.76 -8.52 -5.64
CA SER A 202 -0.31 -8.88 -4.30
C SER A 202 -0.71 -10.30 -3.90
N PRO A 203 0.10 -11.32 -4.23
CA PRO A 203 0.00 -12.59 -3.55
C PRO A 203 0.39 -12.36 -2.08
N ALA A 204 -0.42 -12.83 -1.14
CA ALA A 204 -0.40 -12.32 0.23
C ALA A 204 0.95 -12.50 0.94
N GLN A 205 1.19 -13.68 1.52
CA GLN A 205 2.44 -14.00 2.20
C GLN A 205 3.16 -15.09 1.42
N VAL A 206 4.49 -15.04 1.40
CA VAL A 206 5.33 -16.03 0.70
C VAL A 206 5.02 -17.47 1.11
N ASP A 207 4.71 -17.69 2.40
CA ASP A 207 4.42 -19.01 2.98
C ASP A 207 2.96 -19.46 2.80
N THR A 208 2.08 -18.59 2.30
CA THR A 208 0.66 -18.89 2.02
C THR A 208 0.35 -19.02 0.53
N CYS A 209 1.37 -18.90 -0.33
CA CYS A 209 1.23 -19.04 -1.77
C CYS A 209 1.97 -20.28 -2.28
N THR A 210 1.45 -20.89 -3.34
CA THR A 210 2.20 -21.91 -4.08
C THR A 210 3.23 -21.25 -4.99
N GLU A 211 4.29 -21.98 -5.36
CA GLU A 211 5.25 -21.54 -6.36
C GLU A 211 4.56 -21.16 -7.68
N GLU A 212 3.63 -22.00 -8.15
CA GLU A 212 2.88 -21.76 -9.38
C GLU A 212 2.11 -20.44 -9.34
N LEU A 213 1.44 -20.14 -8.22
CA LEU A 213 0.73 -18.89 -8.04
C LEU A 213 1.69 -17.69 -8.09
N LEU A 214 2.85 -17.77 -7.42
CA LEU A 214 3.84 -16.69 -7.41
C LEU A 214 4.44 -16.44 -8.80
N ARG A 215 4.74 -17.50 -9.56
CA ARG A 215 5.23 -17.38 -10.95
C ARG A 215 4.17 -16.75 -11.86
N LYS A 216 2.90 -17.18 -11.74
CA LYS A 216 1.78 -16.55 -12.47
C LYS A 216 1.63 -15.07 -12.12
N SER A 217 1.76 -14.71 -10.85
CA SER A 217 1.75 -13.32 -10.40
C SER A 217 2.87 -12.50 -11.06
N ARG A 218 4.08 -13.08 -11.17
CA ARG A 218 5.22 -12.44 -11.84
C ARG A 218 4.96 -12.25 -13.33
N GLU A 219 4.54 -13.29 -14.03
CA GLU A 219 4.21 -13.24 -15.46
C GLU A 219 3.13 -12.19 -15.77
N ALA A 220 2.08 -12.13 -14.95
CA ALA A 220 1.02 -11.14 -15.09
C ALA A 220 1.51 -9.72 -14.77
N SER A 221 2.34 -9.55 -13.74
CA SER A 221 2.96 -8.25 -13.41
C SER A 221 3.76 -7.71 -14.59
N ASP A 222 4.60 -8.55 -15.20
CA ASP A 222 5.37 -8.20 -16.39
C ASP A 222 4.48 -7.91 -17.60
N SER A 223 3.47 -8.74 -17.86
CA SER A 223 2.57 -8.54 -19.01
C SER A 223 1.73 -7.26 -18.88
N MET A 224 1.26 -6.94 -17.68
CA MET A 224 0.40 -5.80 -17.41
C MET A 224 1.20 -4.52 -17.09
N GLN A 225 2.52 -4.63 -16.87
CA GLN A 225 3.39 -3.53 -16.47
C GLN A 225 2.93 -2.86 -15.16
N VAL A 226 2.47 -3.67 -14.21
CA VAL A 226 2.04 -3.23 -12.87
C VAL A 226 2.98 -3.78 -11.80
N PRO A 227 3.13 -3.11 -10.65
CA PRO A 227 3.97 -3.62 -9.56
C PRO A 227 3.50 -4.99 -9.04
N LEU A 228 4.44 -5.73 -8.45
CA LEU A 228 4.19 -6.94 -7.66
C LEU A 228 4.76 -6.70 -6.26
N ALA A 229 3.94 -6.88 -5.21
CA ALA A 229 4.39 -6.76 -3.84
C ALA A 229 3.72 -7.82 -2.95
N LEU A 230 4.50 -8.42 -2.05
CA LEU A 230 4.05 -9.46 -1.12
C LEU A 230 4.75 -9.32 0.23
N HIS A 231 4.18 -9.93 1.27
CA HIS A 231 4.84 -10.07 2.57
C HIS A 231 5.88 -11.19 2.51
N VAL A 232 7.10 -10.89 2.92
CA VAL A 232 8.21 -11.84 2.99
C VAL A 232 9.14 -11.52 4.16
N SER A 233 9.64 -12.57 4.81
CA SER A 233 10.46 -12.52 6.02
C SER A 233 9.82 -11.71 7.15
N GLN A 234 8.50 -11.81 7.32
CA GLN A 234 7.76 -10.98 8.27
C GLN A 234 7.76 -11.55 9.70
N SER A 235 7.99 -12.85 9.86
CA SER A 235 7.88 -13.54 11.13
C SER A 235 8.84 -14.74 11.24
N VAL A 236 9.16 -15.13 12.49
CA VAL A 236 10.02 -16.29 12.76
C VAL A 236 9.39 -17.59 12.28
N PHE A 237 8.07 -17.76 12.48
CA PHE A 237 7.40 -18.99 12.05
C PHE A 237 7.35 -19.10 10.53
N GLU A 238 7.21 -17.99 9.80
CA GLU A 238 7.26 -17.94 8.35
C GLU A 238 8.66 -18.38 7.87
N PHE A 239 9.71 -17.79 8.47
CA PHE A 239 11.09 -18.15 8.15
C PHE A 239 11.38 -19.63 8.39
N ASP A 240 10.97 -20.18 9.54
CA ASP A 240 11.16 -21.58 9.89
C ASP A 240 10.40 -22.51 8.93
N GLU A 241 9.16 -22.15 8.58
CA GLU A 241 8.35 -22.96 7.67
C GLU A 241 8.91 -22.93 6.24
N MET A 242 9.34 -21.77 5.74
CA MET A 242 9.98 -21.67 4.42
C MET A 242 11.28 -22.47 4.36
N THR A 243 12.13 -22.35 5.39
CA THR A 243 13.37 -23.14 5.50
C THR A 243 13.08 -24.63 5.55
N LYS A 244 12.05 -25.05 6.27
CA LYS A 244 11.66 -26.45 6.38
C LYS A 244 11.07 -27.01 5.08
N ARG A 245 10.27 -26.23 4.34
CA ARG A 245 9.64 -26.67 3.08
C ARG A 245 10.63 -26.74 1.92
N HIS A 246 11.55 -25.77 1.85
CA HIS A 246 12.37 -25.55 0.66
C HIS A 246 13.88 -25.71 0.90
N GLY A 247 14.32 -25.79 2.16
CA GLY A 247 15.75 -25.82 2.49
C GLY A 247 16.47 -24.49 2.27
N MET A 248 15.72 -23.40 2.09
CA MET A 248 16.20 -22.05 1.76
C MET A 248 15.49 -21.02 2.64
N THR A 249 16.14 -19.89 2.91
CA THR A 249 15.45 -18.75 3.52
C THR A 249 14.34 -18.22 2.59
N PRO A 250 13.32 -17.49 3.08
CA PRO A 250 12.25 -16.99 2.24
C PRO A 250 12.73 -16.16 1.03
N ILE A 251 13.78 -15.36 1.23
CA ILE A 251 14.36 -14.51 0.17
C ILE A 251 15.14 -15.34 -0.86
N GLU A 252 15.99 -16.28 -0.42
CA GLU A 252 16.72 -17.17 -1.33
C GLU A 252 15.75 -18.03 -2.16
N TRP A 253 14.65 -18.48 -1.54
CA TRP A 253 13.64 -19.25 -2.26
C TRP A 253 12.94 -18.41 -3.33
N LEU A 254 12.52 -17.17 -3.00
CA LEU A 254 11.95 -16.26 -4.00
C LEU A 254 12.92 -15.99 -5.16
N GLU A 255 14.20 -15.74 -4.87
CA GLU A 255 15.23 -15.56 -5.91
C GLU A 255 15.37 -16.80 -6.80
N SER A 256 15.23 -18.01 -6.24
CA SER A 256 15.31 -19.26 -7.01
C SER A 256 14.10 -19.50 -7.94
N ILE A 257 13.00 -18.78 -7.72
CA ILE A 257 11.75 -18.91 -8.49
C ILE A 257 11.37 -17.67 -9.29
N ASP A 258 12.17 -16.61 -9.27
CA ASP A 258 12.00 -15.44 -10.15
C ASP A 258 12.32 -15.80 -11.62
#